data_AF-A0A654D0C5-F1
#
_entry.id   AF-A0A654D0C5-F1
#
_cell.length_a   1.000
_cell.length_b   1.000
_cell.length_c   1.000
_cell.angle_alpha   90.00
_cell.angle_beta   90.00
_cell.angle_gamma   90.00
#
_symmetry.space_group_name_H-M   'P 1'
#
loop_
_entity.id
_entity.type
_entity.pdbx_description
1 polymer ?
#
loop_
_entity_poly.entity_id
_entity_poly.type
_entity_poly.pdbx_seq_one_letter_code
_entity_poly.pdbx_strand_id
1 'polypeptide(L)'
;MLRIDPLVRLVGFVGVALLGAVALGAQQPAPPVPGPGLDLINERCGYCHTTNQVFTARKTSAEWPAVVQSMIDRGAELSPEEQKVVNDYLFATLATDKKAAGAAGQ
;
A
#
# COMPACT_ATOMS: atom_id res chain seq x y z
N MET A 1 -54.56 24.83 30.11
CA MET A 1 -53.20 25.39 29.97
C MET A 1 -52.47 24.41 29.05
N LEU A 2 -52.01 24.70 27.83
CA LEU A 2 -51.57 25.92 27.16
C LEU A 2 -51.94 25.77 25.66
N ARG A 3 -52.47 26.82 25.03
CA ARG A 3 -52.70 26.86 23.57
C ARG A 3 -51.35 27.14 22.90
N ILE A 4 -50.97 26.34 21.91
CA ILE A 4 -49.75 26.55 21.12
C ILE A 4 -50.17 27.37 19.90
N ASP A 5 -49.86 28.68 19.93
CA ASP A 5 -50.08 29.59 18.80
C ASP A 5 -48.95 29.46 17.77
N PRO A 6 -49.23 29.08 16.51
CA PRO A 6 -48.21 28.77 15.52
C PRO A 6 -47.98 29.98 14.60
N LEU A 7 -47.35 31.05 15.09
CA LEU A 7 -46.82 32.13 14.24
C LEU A 7 -46.10 33.14 15.16
N VAL A 8 -44.98 33.68 14.69
CA VAL A 8 -44.19 34.77 15.31
C VAL A 8 -43.10 34.31 16.29
N ARG A 9 -41.95 33.91 15.74
CA ARG A 9 -40.68 34.68 15.89
C ARG A 9 -39.56 34.04 15.08
N LEU A 10 -39.52 34.47 13.82
CA LEU A 10 -38.31 34.53 13.01
C LEU A 10 -37.29 35.44 13.71
N VAL A 11 -36.01 35.20 13.45
CA VAL A 11 -34.81 35.99 13.83
C VAL A 11 -34.18 35.59 15.17
N GLY A 12 -33.03 34.91 15.08
CA GLY A 12 -32.05 34.88 16.18
C GLY A 12 -31.26 33.60 16.40
N PHE A 13 -30.70 32.97 15.36
CA PHE A 13 -29.57 32.04 15.57
C PHE A 13 -28.35 32.51 14.80
N VAL A 14 -27.62 33.43 15.45
CA VAL A 14 -26.17 33.56 15.27
C VAL A 14 -25.57 32.26 15.77
N GLY A 15 -24.93 31.52 14.87
CA GLY A 15 -24.22 30.30 15.18
C GLY A 15 -23.46 29.87 13.93
N VAL A 16 -22.36 30.57 13.64
CA VAL A 16 -21.36 30.11 12.67
C VAL A 16 -20.78 28.80 13.20
N ALA A 17 -21.43 27.69 12.86
CA ALA A 17 -20.90 26.35 13.07
C ALA A 17 -19.89 26.07 11.96
N LEU A 18 -18.64 26.45 12.19
CA LEU A 18 -17.50 25.91 11.46
C LEU A 18 -17.36 24.42 11.81
N LEU A 19 -18.21 23.59 11.19
CA LEU A 19 -18.03 22.14 11.12
C LEU A 19 -16.84 21.90 10.20
N GLY A 20 -15.65 21.85 10.80
CA GLY A 20 -14.43 21.41 10.13
C GLY A 20 -14.64 19.98 9.65
N ALA A 21 -14.74 19.79 8.33
CA ALA A 21 -14.68 18.49 7.71
C ALA A 21 -13.26 17.93 7.91
N VAL A 22 -13.07 17.14 8.96
CA VAL A 22 -11.89 16.26 9.07
C VAL A 22 -12.07 15.21 7.99
N ALA A 23 -11.48 15.45 6.82
CA ALA A 23 -11.29 14.41 5.83
C ALA A 23 -10.36 13.37 6.46
N LEU A 24 -10.94 12.30 7.03
CA LEU A 24 -10.24 11.03 7.17
C LEU A 24 -9.99 10.53 5.75
N GLY A 25 -8.96 11.08 5.11
CA GLY A 25 -8.47 10.55 3.85
C GLY A 25 -7.94 9.16 4.16
N ALA A 26 -8.66 8.12 3.74
CA ALA A 26 -8.10 6.78 3.68
C ALA A 26 -6.86 6.88 2.79
N GLN A 27 -5.65 6.84 3.37
CA GLN A 27 -4.43 6.73 2.59
C GLN A 27 -4.52 5.41 1.80
N GLN A 28 -4.88 5.53 0.52
CA GLN A 28 -4.79 4.43 -0.41
C GLN A 28 -3.30 4.06 -0.52
N PRO A 29 -2.96 2.76 -0.55
CA PRO A 29 -1.60 2.34 -0.82
C PRO A 29 -1.12 2.98 -2.12
N ALA A 30 0.11 3.50 -2.12
CA ALA A 30 0.72 3.99 -3.35
C ALA A 30 0.75 2.86 -4.39
N PRO A 31 0.56 3.17 -5.68
CA PRO A 31 0.69 2.15 -6.73
C PRO A 31 2.11 1.58 -6.73
N PRO A 32 2.28 0.31 -7.18
CA PRO A 32 3.61 -0.27 -7.36
C PRO A 32 4.50 0.59 -8.26
N VAL A 33 5.79 0.66 -7.93
CA VAL A 33 6.78 1.41 -8.72
C VAL A 33 6.94 0.72 -10.08
N PRO A 34 6.76 1.41 -11.22
CA PRO A 34 6.93 0.80 -12.55
C PRO A 34 8.38 0.37 -12.83
N GLY A 35 8.55 -0.63 -13.69
CA GLY A 35 9.85 -1.06 -14.21
C GLY A 35 9.95 -2.57 -14.43
N PRO A 36 11.09 -3.06 -14.95
CA PRO A 36 11.24 -4.44 -15.40
C PRO A 36 10.94 -5.49 -14.33
N GLY A 37 11.24 -5.22 -13.06
CA GLY A 37 10.90 -6.14 -11.97
C GLY A 37 9.39 -6.22 -11.70
N LEU A 38 8.66 -5.11 -11.85
CA LEU A 38 7.20 -5.12 -11.75
C LEU A 38 6.59 -5.89 -12.93
N ASP A 39 7.12 -5.68 -14.13
CA ASP A 39 6.65 -6.38 -15.34
C ASP A 39 6.82 -7.89 -15.18
N LEU A 40 8.01 -8.36 -14.76
CA LEU A 40 8.26 -9.76 -14.46
C LEU A 40 7.35 -10.33 -13.36
N ILE A 41 7.07 -9.57 -12.29
CA ILE A 41 6.13 -10.02 -11.25
C ILE A 41 4.72 -10.23 -11.84
N ASN A 42 4.27 -9.30 -12.68
CA ASN A 42 2.95 -9.39 -13.30
C ASN A 42 2.85 -10.55 -14.30
N GLU A 43 3.92 -10.83 -15.03
CA GLU A 43 3.98 -11.90 -16.02
C GLU A 43 4.17 -13.29 -15.39
N ARG A 44 5.01 -13.41 -14.35
CA ARG A 44 5.49 -14.72 -13.86
C ARG A 44 4.83 -15.19 -12.57
N CYS A 45 4.30 -14.30 -11.74
CA CYS A 45 3.86 -14.68 -10.39
C CYS A 45 2.35 -14.90 -10.25
N GLY A 46 1.56 -14.54 -11.28
CA GLY A 46 0.09 -14.57 -11.25
C GLY A 46 -0.56 -15.93 -11.51
N TYR A 47 0.22 -16.98 -11.80
CA TYR A 47 -0.32 -18.27 -12.23
C TYR A 47 -0.96 -19.08 -11.09
N CYS A 48 -0.44 -18.99 -9.86
CA CYS A 48 -0.91 -19.81 -8.73
C CYS A 48 -1.64 -19.00 -7.66
N HIS A 49 -1.36 -17.71 -7.53
CA HIS A 49 -2.03 -16.80 -6.59
C HIS A 49 -1.96 -15.36 -7.11
N THR A 50 -2.69 -14.45 -6.47
CA THR A 50 -2.66 -13.03 -6.86
C THR A 50 -1.27 -12.44 -6.61
N THR A 51 -0.83 -11.55 -7.50
CA THR A 51 0.44 -10.81 -7.34
C THR A 51 0.38 -9.79 -6.19
N ASN A 52 -0.82 -9.45 -5.71
CA ASN A 52 -1.01 -8.53 -4.58
C ASN A 52 -0.33 -9.00 -3.28
N GLN A 53 -0.12 -10.32 -3.12
CA GLN A 53 0.63 -10.85 -1.98
C GLN A 53 2.08 -10.35 -1.93
N VAL A 54 2.70 -10.09 -3.09
CA VAL A 54 4.06 -9.55 -3.17
C VAL A 54 4.14 -8.16 -2.52
N PHE A 55 3.17 -7.28 -2.81
CA PHE A 55 3.17 -5.89 -2.33
C PHE A 55 2.70 -5.72 -0.89
N THR A 56 2.02 -6.73 -0.34
CA THR A 56 1.56 -6.73 1.05
C THR A 56 2.52 -7.43 2.00
N ALA A 57 3.46 -8.24 1.49
CA ALA A 57 4.48 -8.88 2.29
C ALA A 57 5.41 -7.87 2.99
N ARG A 58 5.95 -8.29 4.13
CA ARG A 58 6.94 -7.55 4.91
C ARG A 58 8.15 -8.44 5.08
N LYS A 59 9.21 -8.10 4.36
CA LYS A 59 10.46 -8.86 4.28
C LYS A 59 11.62 -7.89 4.26
N THR A 60 12.70 -8.29 4.89
CA THR A 60 14.01 -7.64 4.77
C THR A 60 14.65 -7.97 3.43
N SER A 61 15.66 -7.19 3.07
CA SER A 61 16.51 -7.43 1.91
C SER A 61 17.05 -8.86 1.85
N ALA A 62 17.45 -9.42 3.00
CA ALA A 62 18.01 -10.77 3.10
C ALA A 62 16.96 -11.89 2.97
N GLU A 63 15.69 -11.62 3.27
CA GLU A 63 14.62 -12.62 3.24
C GLU A 63 13.99 -12.77 1.84
N TRP A 64 13.99 -11.70 1.04
CA TRP A 64 13.36 -11.71 -0.28
C TRP A 64 13.87 -12.80 -1.24
N PRO A 65 15.18 -13.04 -1.38
CA PRO A 65 15.68 -14.09 -2.27
C PRO A 65 15.14 -15.48 -1.93
N ALA A 66 14.99 -15.80 -0.65
CA ALA A 66 14.43 -17.07 -0.20
C ALA A 66 12.93 -17.20 -0.57
N VAL A 67 12.18 -16.11 -0.52
CA VAL A 67 10.77 -16.09 -0.94
C VAL A 67 10.66 -16.35 -2.44
N VAL A 68 11.46 -15.65 -3.26
CA VAL A 68 11.44 -15.83 -4.72
C VAL A 68 11.86 -17.26 -5.08
N GLN A 69 12.93 -17.78 -4.46
CA GLN A 69 13.36 -19.15 -4.65
C GLN A 69 12.24 -20.16 -4.31
N SER A 70 11.52 -19.94 -3.20
CA SER A 70 10.40 -20.81 -2.83
C SER A 70 9.28 -20.83 -3.89
N MET A 71 9.06 -19.73 -4.61
CA MET A 71 8.07 -19.70 -5.69
C MET A 71 8.58 -20.45 -6.93
N ILE A 72 9.87 -20.34 -7.24
CA ILE A 72 10.53 -21.11 -8.31
C ILE A 72 10.44 -22.61 -8.01
N ASP A 73 10.74 -23.02 -6.78
CA ASP A 73 10.65 -24.42 -6.34
C ASP A 73 9.21 -24.97 -6.43
N ARG A 74 8.20 -24.08 -6.42
CA ARG A 74 6.77 -24.40 -6.57
C ARG A 74 6.27 -24.30 -8.02
N GLY A 75 7.15 -23.99 -8.97
CA GLY A 75 6.84 -23.96 -10.40
C GLY A 75 6.71 -22.57 -11.03
N ALA A 76 7.10 -21.49 -10.34
CA ALA A 76 7.26 -20.20 -11.01
C ALA A 76 8.44 -20.26 -11.99
N GLU A 77 8.20 -19.89 -13.25
CA GLU A 77 9.21 -19.92 -14.29
C GLU A 77 9.95 -18.59 -14.36
N LEU A 78 11.18 -18.58 -13.86
CA LEU A 78 12.11 -17.44 -13.94
C LEU A 78 13.48 -17.95 -14.39
N SER A 79 14.09 -17.28 -15.35
CA SER A 79 15.53 -17.46 -15.62
C SER A 79 16.36 -16.91 -14.45
N PRO A 80 17.65 -17.32 -14.33
CA PRO A 80 18.54 -16.73 -13.32
C PRO A 80 18.65 -15.20 -13.42
N GLU A 81 18.62 -14.66 -14.64
CA GLU A 81 18.67 -13.22 -14.90
C GLU A 81 17.36 -12.54 -14.49
N GLU A 82 16.21 -13.12 -14.84
CA GLU A 82 14.89 -12.61 -14.43
C GLU A 82 14.74 -12.65 -12.90
N GLN A 83 15.19 -13.74 -12.25
CA GLN A 83 15.21 -13.85 -10.79
C GLN A 83 16.02 -12.73 -10.15
N LYS A 84 17.19 -12.39 -10.72
CA LYS A 84 18.00 -11.28 -10.24
C LYS A 84 17.25 -9.95 -10.37
N VAL A 85 16.63 -9.67 -11.51
CA VAL A 85 15.86 -8.43 -11.74
C VAL A 85 14.70 -8.30 -10.74
N VAL A 86 13.98 -9.39 -10.47
CA VAL A 86 12.91 -9.41 -9.47
C VAL A 86 13.47 -9.13 -8.07
N ASN A 87 14.55 -9.80 -7.66
CA ASN A 87 15.16 -9.58 -6.35
C ASN A 87 15.65 -8.14 -6.16
N ASP A 88 16.28 -7.56 -7.18
CA ASP A 88 16.75 -6.16 -7.16
C ASP A 88 15.56 -5.19 -7.01
N TYR A 89 14.45 -5.45 -7.69
CA TYR A 89 13.23 -4.67 -7.56
C TYR A 89 12.64 -4.74 -6.15
N LEU A 90 12.50 -5.95 -5.60
CA LEU A 90 11.96 -6.17 -4.25
C LEU A 90 12.83 -5.49 -3.19
N PHE A 91 14.16 -5.59 -3.33
CA PHE A 91 15.11 -4.85 -2.49
C PHE A 91 14.88 -3.35 -2.58
N ALA A 92 14.79 -2.81 -3.79
CA ALA A 92 14.75 -1.37 -4.00
C ALA A 92 13.44 -0.75 -3.51
N THR A 93 12.34 -1.50 -3.54
CA THR A 93 10.99 -0.94 -3.40
C THR A 93 10.23 -1.45 -2.17
N LEU A 94 10.47 -2.69 -1.71
CA LEU A 94 9.64 -3.36 -0.69
C LEU A 94 10.41 -3.84 0.54
N ALA A 95 11.75 -3.81 0.55
CA ALA A 95 12.55 -4.23 1.69
C ALA A 95 12.37 -3.31 2.92
N THR A 96 12.03 -3.90 4.07
CA THR A 96 11.67 -3.14 5.29
C THR A 96 12.87 -2.54 6.03
N ASP A 97 14.03 -3.15 5.88
CA ASP A 97 15.31 -2.74 6.47
C ASP A 97 16.00 -1.62 5.69
N LYS A 98 15.53 -1.28 4.48
CA LYS A 98 16.05 -0.14 3.72
C LYS A 98 15.86 1.19 4.46
N LYS A 99 14.72 1.34 5.15
CA LYS A 99 14.44 2.51 6.00
C LYS A 99 15.26 2.48 7.30
N ALA A 100 15.50 1.30 7.88
CA ALA A 100 16.31 1.13 9.09
C ALA A 100 17.79 1.45 8.83
N ALA A 101 18.33 1.06 7.68
CA ALA A 101 19.68 1.42 7.23
C ALA A 101 19.82 2.93 6.99
N GLY A 102 18.78 3.60 6.47
CA GLY A 102 18.76 5.06 6.33
C GLY A 102 18.67 5.82 7.65
N ALA A 103 17.99 5.25 8.67
CA ALA A 103 17.80 5.89 9.98
C ALA A 103 19.00 5.74 10.95
N ALA A 104 19.86 4.74 10.75
CA ALA A 104 21.05 4.52 11.58
C ALA A 104 22.30 5.30 11.13
N GLY A 105 22.22 5.98 9.99
CA GLY A 105 23.30 6.79 9.40
C GLY A 105 23.08 8.31 9.47
N GLN A 106 22.10 8.76 10.25
CA GLN A 106 21.78 10.17 10.51
C GLN A 106 21.95 10.48 11.99
#